data_AF-A0A7K3XZC3-F1
#
_entry.id   AF-A0A7K3XZC3-F1
#
_cell.length_a   1.000
_cell.length_b   1.000
_cell.length_c   1.000
_cell.angle_alpha   90.00
_cell.angle_beta   90.00
_cell.angle_gamma   90.00
#
_symmetry.space_group_name_H-M   'P 1'
#
loop_
_entity.id
_entity.type
_entity.pdbx_description
1 polymer ?
#
loop_
_entity_poly.entity_id
_entity_poly.type
_entity_poly.pdbx_seq_one_letter_code
_entity_poly.pdbx_strand_id
1 'polypeptide(L)'
;MAQADDASRRSRRGESAVPQLATFPSAPTHKHKQPRSSAVVNSMPNRYNCVMTHRQGNITAPMHLNIQDHEMATARAIADYGLDVEFVPQTKGNRTKSADFVAGGVLWEAKAPTSNSLRVVQKRLREALHQSRDLIFDSRRMKGLSNQAIFAEVSKWGNNLRSVRRLLYVDKSGRVTKIK
;
A
#
# COMPACT_ATOMS: atom_id res chain seq x y z
N MET A 1 -40.76 -12.27 -48.33
CA MET A 1 -40.66 -11.94 -49.76
C MET A 1 -40.07 -10.54 -49.81
N ALA A 2 -38.75 -10.34 -50.01
CA ALA A 2 -38.00 -10.45 -51.29
C ALA A 2 -38.64 -9.52 -52.36
N GLN A 3 -37.99 -8.58 -53.04
CA GLN A 3 -36.58 -8.32 -53.43
C GLN A 3 -36.46 -6.82 -53.85
N ALA A 4 -35.29 -6.18 -53.65
CA ALA A 4 -34.37 -5.61 -54.67
C ALA A 4 -34.92 -4.40 -55.47
N ASP A 5 -34.22 -3.29 -55.72
CA ASP A 5 -32.90 -3.12 -56.33
C ASP A 5 -32.32 -1.72 -56.00
N ASP A 6 -31.02 -1.63 -55.72
CA ASP A 6 -30.24 -0.43 -56.06
C ASP A 6 -28.81 -0.85 -56.40
N ALA A 7 -28.41 -0.55 -57.63
CA ALA A 7 -27.11 -0.90 -58.19
C ALA A 7 -26.61 0.25 -59.06
N SER A 8 -25.56 0.96 -58.61
CA SER A 8 -24.46 1.35 -59.52
C SER A 8 -23.33 2.15 -58.88
N ARG A 9 -22.11 1.80 -59.34
CA ARG A 9 -20.88 2.62 -59.47
C ARG A 9 -20.12 2.84 -58.14
N ARG A 10 -18.83 2.50 -58.04
CA ARG A 10 -17.74 2.83 -58.97
C ARG A 10 -16.50 1.96 -58.72
N SER A 11 -15.87 1.56 -59.81
CA SER A 11 -14.52 1.01 -59.94
C SER A 11 -13.44 2.01 -59.53
N ARG A 12 -12.34 1.56 -58.90
CA ARG A 12 -10.98 1.57 -59.50
C ARG A 12 -9.90 1.02 -58.55
N ARG A 13 -8.96 0.32 -59.21
CA ARG A 13 -7.73 -0.29 -58.72
C ARG A 13 -6.72 0.74 -58.20
N GLY A 14 -5.86 0.32 -57.28
CA GLY A 14 -4.63 1.02 -56.91
C GLY A 14 -3.66 0.04 -56.26
N GLU A 15 -2.60 -0.31 -56.98
CA GLU A 15 -1.42 -1.05 -56.55
C GLU A 15 -0.70 -0.38 -55.37
N SER A 16 0.04 -1.14 -54.55
CA SER A 16 1.51 -1.05 -54.51
C SER A 16 2.16 -1.70 -53.27
N ALA A 17 3.34 -2.25 -53.54
CA ALA A 17 4.53 -2.27 -52.67
C ALA A 17 4.58 -3.25 -51.48
N VAL A 18 5.10 -4.44 -51.80
CA VAL A 18 6.03 -5.21 -50.99
C VAL A 18 7.24 -4.35 -50.55
N PRO A 19 7.69 -4.43 -49.28
CA PRO A 19 9.05 -4.07 -48.92
C PRO A 19 9.94 -5.32 -48.77
N GLN A 20 11.06 -5.28 -49.50
CA GLN A 20 12.16 -6.24 -49.46
C GLN A 20 13.27 -5.71 -48.53
N LEU A 21 14.06 -6.66 -48.01
CA LEU A 21 15.45 -6.54 -47.53
C LEU A 21 15.75 -5.98 -46.14
N ALA A 22 16.32 -6.86 -45.30
CA ALA A 22 17.58 -6.57 -44.63
C ALA A 22 18.35 -7.88 -44.38
N THR A 23 19.32 -8.15 -45.25
CA THR A 23 20.38 -9.15 -45.08
C THR A 23 21.44 -8.56 -44.14
N PHE A 24 21.75 -9.24 -43.04
CA PHE A 24 22.87 -8.88 -42.15
C PHE A 24 24.11 -9.70 -42.52
N PRO A 25 25.29 -9.07 -42.75
CA PRO A 25 26.53 -9.79 -42.99
C PRO A 25 27.20 -10.27 -41.69
N SER A 26 27.86 -11.42 -41.79
CA SER A 26 28.69 -12.08 -40.79
C SER A 26 30.01 -11.34 -40.47
N ALA A 27 30.38 -11.39 -39.18
CA ALA A 27 31.69 -11.34 -38.50
C ALA A 27 32.94 -10.71 -39.17
N PRO A 28 33.81 -10.07 -38.34
CA PRO A 28 35.08 -10.76 -38.08
C PRO A 28 35.60 -10.69 -36.64
N THR A 29 36.39 -11.71 -36.33
CA THR A 29 37.21 -11.91 -35.14
C THR A 29 38.28 -10.83 -34.95
N HIS A 30 38.41 -10.30 -33.74
CA HIS A 30 39.67 -9.69 -33.29
C HIS A 30 40.11 -10.28 -31.96
N LYS A 31 41.17 -11.09 -32.03
CA LYS A 31 41.99 -11.50 -30.89
C LYS A 31 42.69 -10.26 -30.34
N HIS A 32 42.46 -9.92 -29.07
CA HIS A 32 43.31 -8.97 -28.36
C HIS A 32 44.00 -9.65 -27.18
N LYS A 33 45.33 -9.60 -27.25
CA LYS A 33 46.30 -10.05 -26.24
C LYS A 33 45.98 -9.43 -24.89
N GLN A 34 46.03 -10.24 -23.84
CA GLN A 34 46.21 -9.74 -22.48
C GLN A 34 47.63 -9.21 -22.29
N PRO A 35 47.83 -8.00 -21.75
CA PRO A 35 49.00 -7.69 -20.96
C PRO A 35 48.77 -8.04 -19.48
N ARG A 36 49.89 -8.41 -18.86
CA ARG A 36 50.03 -9.04 -17.54
C ARG A 36 49.79 -8.03 -16.41
N SER A 37 49.32 -8.58 -15.28
CA SER A 37 49.42 -8.12 -13.90
C SER A 37 49.95 -6.71 -13.64
N SER A 38 49.12 -5.86 -13.01
CA SER A 38 49.34 -5.40 -11.63
C SER A 38 48.44 -4.20 -11.29
N ALA A 39 47.24 -4.49 -10.80
CA ALA A 39 46.53 -3.64 -9.84
C ALA A 39 45.41 -4.50 -9.28
N VAL A 40 45.62 -5.03 -8.08
CA VAL A 40 44.53 -5.58 -7.27
C VAL A 40 43.65 -4.38 -6.90
N VAL A 41 42.74 -4.01 -7.79
CA VAL A 41 41.56 -3.27 -7.41
C VAL A 41 40.79 -4.21 -6.49
N ASN A 42 40.87 -3.94 -5.19
CA ASN A 42 39.94 -4.50 -4.23
C ASN A 42 38.54 -4.10 -4.68
N SER A 43 37.92 -4.98 -5.47
CA SER A 43 36.49 -4.99 -5.72
C SER A 43 35.85 -5.13 -4.35
N MET A 44 35.50 -3.99 -3.76
CA MET A 44 34.60 -3.96 -2.62
C MET A 44 33.36 -4.74 -3.05
N PRO A 45 32.96 -5.81 -2.35
CA PRO A 45 31.69 -6.43 -2.64
C PRO A 45 30.64 -5.33 -2.50
N ASN A 46 29.84 -5.17 -3.56
CA ASN A 46 28.70 -4.27 -3.67
C ASN A 46 27.86 -4.34 -2.38
N ARG A 47 28.19 -3.49 -1.40
CA ARG A 47 27.44 -3.37 -0.16
C ARG A 47 26.19 -2.56 -0.53
N TYR A 48 25.08 -2.92 0.10
CA TYR A 48 23.77 -2.26 0.02
C TYR A 48 22.82 -2.69 -1.11
N ASN A 49 22.81 -3.97 -1.50
CA ASN A 49 21.52 -4.66 -1.69
C ASN A 49 21.14 -5.37 -0.38
N CYS A 50 21.01 -4.58 0.69
CA CYS A 50 20.31 -5.03 1.89
C CYS A 50 18.82 -5.07 1.52
N VAL A 51 18.35 -6.24 1.08
CA VAL A 51 16.94 -6.57 1.15
C VAL A 51 16.59 -6.43 2.63
N MET A 52 16.01 -5.29 3.02
CA MET A 52 15.44 -5.13 4.34
C MET A 52 14.29 -6.13 4.40
N THR A 53 14.58 -7.34 4.86
CA THR A 53 13.58 -8.32 5.24
C THR A 53 12.89 -7.75 6.47
N HIS A 54 11.97 -6.82 6.25
CA HIS A 54 11.06 -6.40 7.30
C HIS A 54 10.34 -7.66 7.76
N ARG A 55 10.63 -8.08 9.00
CA ARG A 55 9.94 -9.21 9.62
C ARG A 55 8.45 -8.89 9.56
N GLN A 56 7.68 -9.67 8.82
CA GLN A 56 6.22 -9.59 8.90
C GLN A 56 5.77 -10.12 10.26
N GLY A 57 4.83 -9.42 10.87
CA GLY A 57 4.18 -9.85 12.10
C GLY A 57 3.15 -10.95 11.84
N ASN A 58 2.77 -11.65 12.91
CA ASN A 58 1.70 -12.63 12.86
C ASN A 58 0.34 -12.00 13.21
N ILE A 59 -0.76 -12.53 12.68
CA ILE A 59 -2.13 -12.12 13.05
C ILE A 59 -2.80 -13.30 13.76
N THR A 60 -3.24 -13.05 14.98
CA THR A 60 -3.97 -14.03 15.80
C THR A 60 -5.37 -13.51 16.12
N ALA A 61 -6.36 -14.38 16.07
CA ALA A 61 -7.76 -14.03 16.30
C ALA A 61 -8.49 -15.15 17.04
N PRO A 62 -9.38 -14.82 18.00
CA PRO A 62 -10.29 -15.80 18.58
C PRO A 62 -11.21 -16.40 17.51
N MET A 63 -11.42 -17.71 17.54
CA MET A 63 -12.19 -18.44 16.53
C MET A 63 -13.63 -17.93 16.35
N HIS A 64 -14.25 -17.42 17.41
CA HIS A 64 -15.64 -16.98 17.42
C HIS A 64 -15.83 -15.49 17.09
N LEU A 65 -14.75 -14.78 16.73
CA LEU A 65 -14.82 -13.34 16.49
C LEU A 65 -15.21 -13.07 15.02
N ASN A 66 -16.31 -12.34 14.82
CA ASN A 66 -16.68 -11.87 13.49
C ASN A 66 -15.92 -10.58 13.17
N ILE A 67 -14.76 -10.72 12.52
CA ILE A 67 -13.89 -9.60 12.15
C ILE A 67 -14.39 -8.96 10.85
N GLN A 68 -14.53 -7.64 10.84
CA GLN A 68 -14.92 -6.93 9.62
C GLN A 68 -13.75 -6.85 8.63
N ASP A 69 -14.04 -6.88 7.32
CA ASP A 69 -13.01 -6.86 6.27
C ASP A 69 -11.98 -5.72 6.42
N HIS A 70 -12.45 -4.54 6.84
CA HIS A 70 -11.58 -3.38 7.02
C HIS A 70 -10.73 -3.44 8.30
N GLU A 71 -11.19 -4.16 9.33
CA GLU A 71 -10.40 -4.44 10.54
C GLU A 71 -9.31 -5.45 10.21
N MET A 72 -9.64 -6.52 9.50
CA MET A 72 -8.67 -7.49 8.98
C MET A 72 -7.65 -6.82 8.05
N ALA A 73 -8.10 -5.93 7.16
CA ALA A 73 -7.19 -5.17 6.31
C ALA A 73 -6.24 -4.29 7.13
N THR A 74 -6.70 -3.74 8.26
CA THR A 74 -5.87 -2.93 9.17
C THR A 74 -4.86 -3.81 9.88
N ALA A 75 -5.28 -4.95 10.43
CA ALA A 75 -4.37 -5.92 11.03
C ALA A 75 -3.27 -6.37 10.05
N ARG A 76 -3.62 -6.64 8.79
CA ARG A 76 -2.64 -6.97 7.73
C ARG A 76 -1.62 -5.86 7.51
N ALA A 77 -2.06 -4.61 7.37
CA ALA A 77 -1.15 -3.48 7.20
C ALA A 77 -0.18 -3.33 8.39
N ILE A 78 -0.66 -3.58 9.61
CA ILE A 78 0.15 -3.52 10.83
C ILE A 78 1.12 -4.71 10.94
N ALA A 79 0.69 -5.91 10.52
CA ALA A 79 1.55 -7.08 10.41
C ALA A 79 2.65 -6.86 9.36
N ASP A 80 2.32 -6.28 8.21
CA ASP A 80 3.30 -5.90 7.17
C ASP A 80 4.26 -4.81 7.65
N TYR A 81 3.81 -3.92 8.56
CA TYR A 81 4.66 -2.96 9.26
C TYR A 81 5.63 -3.64 10.25
N GLY A 82 5.38 -4.91 10.58
CA GLY A 82 6.26 -5.78 11.38
C GLY A 82 5.86 -5.94 12.83
N LEU A 83 4.59 -5.70 13.17
CA LEU A 83 4.05 -5.93 14.51
C LEU A 83 3.16 -7.16 14.54
N ASP A 84 3.35 -8.01 15.55
CA ASP A 84 2.42 -9.09 15.83
C ASP A 84 1.09 -8.49 16.33
N VAL A 85 -0.03 -8.90 15.71
CA VAL A 85 -1.39 -8.39 15.94
C VAL A 85 -2.25 -9.49 16.56
N GLU A 86 -2.99 -9.15 17.61
CA GLU A 86 -3.98 -10.01 18.26
C GLU A 86 -5.32 -9.27 18.36
N PHE A 87 -6.37 -9.87 17.81
CA PHE A 87 -7.72 -9.32 17.94
C PHE A 87 -8.28 -9.54 19.34
N VAL A 88 -8.81 -8.47 19.94
CA VAL A 88 -9.38 -8.53 21.28
C VAL A 88 -10.88 -8.76 21.20
N PRO A 89 -11.43 -9.83 21.80
CA PRO A 89 -12.87 -10.00 21.88
C PRO A 89 -13.49 -8.92 22.78
N GLN A 90 -14.57 -8.29 22.30
CA GLN A 90 -15.34 -7.35 23.11
C GLN A 90 -15.93 -8.07 24.32
N THR A 91 -15.51 -7.70 25.52
CA THR A 91 -16.05 -8.30 26.75
C THR A 91 -17.39 -7.63 27.06
N LYS A 92 -18.51 -8.33 26.79
CA LYS A 92 -19.84 -7.90 27.23
C LYS A 92 -19.91 -8.08 28.76
N GLY A 93 -19.60 -7.05 29.54
CA GLY A 93 -19.84 -7.18 30.99
C GLY A 93 -19.32 -6.09 31.93
N ASN A 94 -18.35 -5.26 31.55
CA ASN A 94 -17.93 -4.17 32.43
C ASN A 94 -17.43 -3.00 31.61
N ARG A 95 -17.42 -1.81 32.21
CA ARG A 95 -17.15 -0.47 31.63
C ARG A 95 -15.73 -0.28 31.06
N THR A 96 -15.15 -1.33 30.48
CA THR A 96 -13.82 -1.36 29.91
C THR A 96 -13.96 -1.11 28.42
N LYS A 97 -13.48 0.04 27.96
CA LYS A 97 -13.50 0.42 26.56
C LYS A 97 -12.58 -0.57 25.81
N SER A 98 -13.18 -1.50 25.07
CA SER A 98 -12.43 -2.51 24.31
C SER A 98 -11.79 -1.86 23.10
N ALA A 99 -10.46 -1.80 23.11
CA ALA A 99 -9.67 -1.50 21.92
C ALA A 99 -9.82 -2.63 20.89
N ASP A 100 -9.64 -2.32 19.61
CA ASP A 100 -9.89 -3.26 18.51
C ASP A 100 -8.85 -4.41 18.46
N PHE A 101 -7.58 -4.13 18.78
CA PHE A 101 -6.52 -5.13 18.76
C PHE A 101 -5.31 -4.74 19.62
N VAL A 102 -4.53 -5.75 20.01
CA VAL A 102 -3.20 -5.60 20.60
C VAL A 102 -2.17 -5.74 19.47
N ALA A 103 -1.25 -4.79 19.36
CA ALA A 103 -0.11 -4.89 18.44
C ALA A 103 1.20 -4.56 19.15
N GLY A 104 2.17 -5.47 19.12
CA GLY A 104 3.44 -5.33 19.85
C GLY A 104 3.26 -5.11 21.35
N GLY A 105 2.26 -5.78 21.96
CA GLY A 105 1.94 -5.66 23.39
C GLY A 105 1.20 -4.38 23.79
N VAL A 106 0.71 -3.58 22.83
CA VAL A 106 -0.02 -2.33 23.10
C VAL A 106 -1.43 -2.40 22.53
N LEU A 107 -2.42 -1.90 23.27
CA LEU A 107 -3.83 -1.81 22.84
C LEU A 107 -4.04 -0.63 21.88
N TRP A 108 -4.45 -0.92 20.67
CA TRP A 108 -4.73 0.06 19.63
C TRP A 108 -6.20 0.16 19.29
N GLU A 109 -6.67 1.40 19.15
CA GLU A 109 -8.00 1.71 18.62
C GLU A 109 -7.89 2.10 17.14
N ALA A 110 -8.57 1.37 16.26
CA ALA A 110 -8.58 1.65 14.84
C ALA A 110 -9.84 2.41 14.41
N LYS A 111 -9.65 3.29 13.43
CA LYS A 111 -10.76 4.00 12.77
C LYS A 111 -10.56 4.00 11.26
N ALA A 112 -11.54 3.43 10.55
CA ALA A 112 -11.59 3.39 9.09
C ALA A 112 -12.83 4.12 8.54
N PRO A 113 -12.87 5.47 8.58
CA PRO A 113 -14.04 6.23 8.13
C PRO A 113 -14.30 6.10 6.63
N THR A 114 -15.57 6.14 6.24
CA THR A 114 -16.04 6.14 4.85
C THR A 114 -16.26 7.54 4.27
N SER A 115 -16.20 8.58 5.11
CA SER A 115 -16.51 9.94 4.72
C SER A 115 -15.45 10.53 3.77
N ASN A 116 -15.90 11.46 2.93
CA ASN A 116 -15.08 12.28 2.04
C ASN A 116 -14.73 13.66 2.63
N SER A 117 -14.94 13.87 3.94
CA SER A 117 -14.69 15.16 4.59
C SER A 117 -13.50 15.11 5.56
N LEU A 118 -12.57 16.07 5.42
CA LEU A 118 -11.44 16.22 6.34
C LEU A 118 -11.87 16.53 7.78
N ARG A 119 -13.03 17.18 7.98
CA ARG A 119 -13.57 17.46 9.31
C ARG A 119 -13.85 16.17 10.11
N VAL A 120 -14.15 15.08 9.41
CA VAL A 120 -14.41 13.78 10.05
C VAL A 120 -13.12 13.20 10.64
N VAL A 121 -11.95 13.50 10.09
CA VAL A 121 -10.66 13.06 10.64
C VAL A 121 -10.52 13.51 12.09
N GLN A 122 -10.68 14.81 12.34
CA GLN A 122 -10.61 15.38 13.68
C GLN A 122 -11.62 14.73 14.63
N LYS A 123 -12.87 14.63 14.18
CA LYS A 123 -13.96 14.07 14.99
C LYS A 123 -13.65 12.63 15.40
N ARG A 124 -13.23 11.78 14.46
CA ARG A 124 -12.92 10.37 14.73
C ARG A 124 -11.69 10.19 15.61
N LEU A 125 -10.65 11.02 15.44
CA LEU A 125 -9.49 10.99 16.33
C LEU A 125 -9.87 11.34 17.78
N ARG A 126 -10.74 12.33 17.98
CA ARG A 126 -11.26 12.68 19.32
C ARG A 126 -12.13 11.57 19.92
N GLU A 127 -13.00 10.96 19.13
CA GLU A 127 -13.81 9.82 19.57
C GLU A 127 -12.94 8.62 19.96
N ALA A 128 -11.92 8.30 19.17
CA ALA A 128 -11.00 7.20 19.43
C ALA A 128 -10.15 7.44 20.69
N LEU A 129 -9.77 8.70 20.97
CA LEU A 129 -9.07 9.10 22.20
C LEU A 129 -9.83 8.77 23.48
N HIS A 130 -11.16 8.76 23.43
CA HIS A 130 -11.94 8.34 24.59
C HIS A 130 -11.76 6.85 24.87
N GLN A 131 -11.39 6.03 23.88
CA GLN A 131 -11.27 4.57 23.96
C GLN A 131 -9.84 4.14 24.26
N SER A 132 -8.87 4.62 23.48
CA SER A 132 -7.44 4.38 23.69
C SER A 132 -6.60 5.64 23.43
N ARG A 133 -5.40 5.69 24.00
CA ARG A 133 -4.41 6.73 23.70
C ARG A 133 -3.49 6.35 22.53
N ASP A 134 -3.52 5.10 22.10
CA ASP A 134 -2.77 4.59 20.95
C ASP A 134 -3.74 4.33 19.79
N LEU A 135 -3.55 5.04 18.70
CA LEU A 135 -4.55 5.16 17.63
C LEU A 135 -4.00 4.70 16.28
N ILE A 136 -4.85 4.02 15.52
CA ILE A 136 -4.61 3.73 14.10
C ILE A 136 -5.69 4.40 13.27
N PHE A 137 -5.26 5.27 12.35
CA PHE A 137 -6.16 5.91 11.41
C PHE A 137 -6.01 5.30 10.02
N ASP A 138 -7.06 4.64 9.54
CA ASP A 138 -7.10 4.00 8.22
C ASP A 138 -7.90 4.84 7.22
N SER A 139 -7.21 5.33 6.19
CA SER A 139 -7.79 6.19 5.16
C SER A 139 -8.31 5.43 3.93
N ARG A 140 -8.15 4.09 3.84
CA ARG A 140 -8.51 3.29 2.66
C ARG A 140 -9.96 3.46 2.24
N ARG A 141 -10.85 3.63 3.20
CA ARG A 141 -12.29 3.79 2.95
C ARG A 141 -12.72 5.23 2.64
N MET A 142 -11.85 6.22 2.84
CA MET A 142 -12.14 7.62 2.55
C MET A 142 -11.99 7.92 1.06
N LYS A 143 -13.09 8.00 0.33
CA LYS A 143 -13.09 8.32 -1.11
C LYS A 143 -13.10 9.85 -1.34
N GLY A 144 -12.61 10.31 -2.49
CA GLY A 144 -12.72 11.72 -2.91
C GLY A 144 -11.70 12.71 -2.31
N LEU A 145 -10.82 12.28 -1.41
CA LEU A 145 -9.73 13.10 -0.87
C LEU A 145 -8.36 12.58 -1.32
N SER A 146 -7.36 13.45 -1.46
CA SER A 146 -5.99 13.00 -1.75
C SER A 146 -5.33 12.41 -0.50
N ASN A 147 -4.43 11.43 -0.67
CA ASN A 147 -3.68 10.83 0.45
C ASN A 147 -2.88 11.89 1.22
N GLN A 148 -2.33 12.89 0.51
CA GLN A 148 -1.59 13.99 1.11
C GLN A 148 -2.48 14.87 2.00
N ALA A 149 -3.69 15.22 1.54
CA ALA A 149 -4.61 16.03 2.32
C ALA A 149 -5.06 15.32 3.60
N ILE A 150 -5.37 14.03 3.51
CA ILE A 150 -5.75 13.23 4.70
C ILE A 150 -4.56 13.13 5.65
N PHE A 151 -3.37 12.78 5.15
CA PHE A 151 -2.17 12.68 5.97
C PHE A 151 -1.83 13.98 6.69
N ALA A 152 -1.90 15.12 5.99
CA ALA A 152 -1.66 16.44 6.59
C ALA A 152 -2.64 16.72 7.73
N GLU A 153 -3.92 16.42 7.54
CA GLU A 153 -4.94 16.63 8.57
C GLU A 153 -4.78 15.68 9.77
N VAL A 154 -4.49 14.40 9.52
CA VAL A 154 -4.21 13.41 10.57
C VAL A 154 -2.96 13.81 11.36
N SER A 155 -1.89 14.21 10.68
CA SER A 155 -0.64 14.65 11.30
C SER A 155 -0.84 15.91 12.14
N LYS A 156 -1.56 16.91 11.61
CA LYS A 156 -1.92 18.13 12.33
C LYS A 156 -2.64 17.82 13.64
N TRP A 157 -3.69 16.99 13.60
CA TRP A 157 -4.45 16.67 14.81
C TRP A 157 -3.72 15.72 15.74
N GLY A 158 -2.96 14.75 15.22
CA GLY A 158 -2.15 13.85 16.03
C GLY A 158 -1.11 14.59 16.89
N ASN A 159 -0.50 15.63 16.32
CA ASN A 159 0.45 16.47 17.05
C ASN A 159 -0.24 17.47 18.00
N ASN A 160 -1.38 18.03 17.62
CA ASN A 160 -2.12 18.98 18.44
C ASN A 160 -2.82 18.32 19.65
N LEU A 161 -3.23 17.06 19.53
CA LEU A 161 -3.91 16.33 20.59
C LEU A 161 -2.89 15.72 21.56
N ARG A 162 -2.62 16.43 22.67
CA ARG A 162 -1.65 16.02 23.70
C ARG A 162 -1.95 14.65 24.32
N SER A 163 -3.21 14.25 24.36
CA SER A 163 -3.64 12.96 24.91
C SER A 163 -3.22 11.76 24.07
N VAL A 164 -2.98 11.94 22.76
CA VAL A 164 -2.50 10.89 21.87
C VAL A 164 -1.08 10.51 22.27
N ARG A 165 -0.89 9.24 22.60
CA ARG A 165 0.40 8.66 22.97
C ARG A 165 1.14 8.13 21.74
N ARG A 166 0.44 7.38 20.88
CA ARG A 166 0.98 6.85 19.61
C ARG A 166 -0.05 6.99 18.50
N LEU A 167 0.42 7.27 17.29
CA LEU A 167 -0.45 7.37 16.12
C LEU A 167 0.22 6.74 14.90
N LEU A 168 -0.42 5.72 14.36
CA LEU A 168 -0.10 5.14 13.07
C LEU A 168 -1.16 5.55 12.05
N TYR A 169 -0.71 5.89 10.85
CA TYR A 169 -1.55 6.23 9.73
C TYR A 169 -1.42 5.19 8.63
N VAL A 170 -2.54 4.64 8.18
CA VAL A 170 -2.60 3.73 7.03
C VAL A 170 -3.12 4.53 5.83
N ASP A 171 -2.28 4.63 4.80
CA ASP A 171 -2.68 5.27 3.55
C ASP A 171 -3.62 4.37 2.73
N LYS A 172 -4.18 4.91 1.64
CA LYS A 172 -5.11 4.15 0.79
C LYS A 172 -4.50 2.92 0.11
N SER A 173 -3.17 2.85 0.01
CA SER A 173 -2.48 1.67 -0.50
C SER A 173 -2.21 0.61 0.58
N GLY A 174 -2.52 0.92 1.85
CA GLY A 174 -2.24 0.02 2.97
C GLY A 174 -0.86 0.23 3.59
N ARG A 175 -0.09 1.23 3.14
CA ARG A 175 1.22 1.53 3.74
C ARG A 175 1.04 2.26 5.06
N VAL A 176 1.78 1.82 6.07
CA VAL A 176 1.73 2.36 7.42
C VAL A 176 2.85 3.39 7.63
N THR A 177 2.47 4.57 8.09
CA THR A 177 3.39 5.64 8.48
C THR A 177 3.19 5.97 9.95
N LYS A 178 4.27 5.94 10.73
CA LYS A 178 4.25 6.40 12.11
C LYS A 178 4.26 7.93 12.16
N ILE A 179 3.30 8.51 12.87
CA ILE A 179 3.21 9.96 13.10
C ILE A 179 3.74 10.32 14.49
N LYS A 180 3.44 9.50 15.51
CA LYS A 180 3.82 9.72 16.91
C LYS A 180 4.23 8.43 17.57
#